data_AF-A0A2U1MS62-F1
#
_entry.id   AF-A0A2U1MS62-F1
#
_cell.length_a   1.000
_cell.length_b   1.000
_cell.length_c   1.000
_cell.angle_alpha   90.00
_cell.angle_beta   90.00
_cell.angle_gamma   90.00
#
_symmetry.space_group_name_H-M   'P 1'
#
loop_
_entity.id
_entity.type
_entity.pdbx_description
1 polymer ?
#
loop_
_entity_poly.entity_id
_entity_poly.type
_entity_poly.pdbx_seq_one_letter_code
_entity_poly.pdbx_strand_id
1 'polypeptide(L)'
;MALYDTLFSQLDVTSAQLLVTDNDFRSPEFRKQLSETVDSLLDLKVIPVFNENDSISTRRAPYEDSSGIFWDNDSLAALLALELKADLLVLLSDVDGLYSGPPSDPQSKLIYTYIKEKLENTITFGDKSRLGRGGMTAKVKAAVYASQAGIPVVITSGFAGDNIIKVLQGQHIGTLFHREADKFIPSGELNAREMAVAARESSRLLQAMPAEERSKILLSIADALESNEKLIIHENEADVADAHDDGYESSLLSRLALKPGKVSTLAKAIRVLASMEEPIGQVLKRTELSDGFILEKMSSPLGVLLVIFESRPEALVQIASLAIRTGNGLLLKGGKEAKRSNAILHKIITSCIPETVGKGLIGLVTSRDEIPELLKLDDVIDLVIPRGSNALVYQIKSSTQIPVLGHADGICHVYVDKSADMEKAKNIVLDAKTDYPAACNAMETLLVHEGLMDTGGVNELLIELQTKGVSINGGPRACTLLNLPAAPSFHHEYSSMTCTIEIVDDVHAAIDHIHKHGSAHTDCIVTEDSEVADIFLRQVDSAAVFHNASTRFSDGFRFGLGAEVGISTSRIHARGPVGVEGLLTTRWIARGNGHVVDNDKGVVYTHKDLTQQA
;
A
#
# COMPACT_ATOMS: atom_id res chain seq x y z
N MET A 1 -43.09 3.89 27.75
CA MET A 1 -42.48 3.74 29.08
C MET A 1 -42.31 2.28 29.49
N ALA A 2 -43.37 1.46 29.52
CA ALA A 2 -43.27 0.05 29.94
C ALA A 2 -42.13 -0.77 29.28
N LEU A 3 -41.82 -0.53 28.00
CA LEU A 3 -40.68 -1.17 27.32
C LEU A 3 -39.33 -0.75 27.92
N TYR A 4 -39.14 0.55 28.20
CA TYR A 4 -37.92 1.05 28.85
C TYR A 4 -37.76 0.47 30.25
N ASP A 5 -38.83 0.45 31.06
CA ASP A 5 -38.78 -0.13 32.41
C ASP A 5 -38.42 -1.62 32.36
N THR A 6 -38.97 -2.37 31.39
CA THR A 6 -38.67 -3.80 31.21
C THR A 6 -37.21 -4.02 30.80
N LEU A 7 -36.68 -3.22 29.87
CA LEU A 7 -35.31 -3.37 29.38
C LEU A 7 -34.26 -2.90 30.40
N PHE A 8 -34.49 -1.78 31.08
CA PHE A 8 -33.55 -1.27 32.08
C PHE A 8 -33.55 -2.12 33.35
N SER A 9 -34.70 -2.67 33.77
CA SER A 9 -34.75 -3.57 34.93
C SER A 9 -33.97 -4.88 34.74
N GLN A 10 -33.80 -5.36 33.50
CA GLN A 10 -32.92 -6.51 33.21
C GLN A 10 -31.44 -6.22 33.49
N LEU A 11 -31.07 -4.94 33.60
CA LEU A 11 -29.72 -4.47 33.88
C LEU A 11 -29.59 -3.86 35.28
N ASP A 12 -30.58 -4.09 36.17
CA ASP A 12 -30.68 -3.46 37.50
C ASP A 12 -30.66 -1.92 37.46
N VAL A 13 -31.14 -1.33 36.36
CA VAL A 13 -31.26 0.12 36.17
C VAL A 13 -32.71 0.55 36.27
N THR A 14 -32.96 1.65 37.00
CA THR A 14 -34.31 2.24 37.10
C THR A 14 -34.45 3.36 36.07
N SER A 15 -35.62 3.49 35.44
CA SER A 15 -35.96 4.64 34.57
C SER A 15 -37.08 5.49 35.14
N ALA A 16 -37.07 6.79 34.84
CA ALA A 16 -38.13 7.73 35.22
C ALA A 16 -38.63 8.50 33.99
N GLN A 17 -39.95 8.60 33.81
CA GLN A 17 -40.53 9.35 32.70
C GLN A 17 -40.67 10.83 33.06
N LEU A 18 -40.19 11.70 32.16
CA LEU A 18 -40.37 13.14 32.25
C LEU A 18 -41.12 13.61 31.00
N LEU A 19 -42.33 14.14 31.21
CA LEU A 19 -43.18 14.66 30.15
C LEU A 19 -43.07 16.18 30.12
N VAL A 20 -42.72 16.73 28.97
CA VAL A 20 -42.47 18.17 28.79
C VAL A 20 -43.24 18.74 27.61
N THR A 21 -43.50 20.04 27.65
CA THR A 21 -44.12 20.82 26.58
C THR A 21 -43.18 21.93 26.12
N ASP A 22 -43.42 22.50 24.95
CA ASP A 22 -42.63 23.64 24.44
C ASP A 22 -42.75 24.89 25.31
N ASN A 23 -43.91 25.10 25.94
CA ASN A 23 -44.11 26.18 26.89
C ASN A 23 -43.23 26.08 28.12
N ASP A 24 -42.92 24.87 28.60
CA ASP A 24 -42.10 24.68 29.80
C ASP A 24 -40.69 25.26 29.59
N PHE A 25 -40.12 25.05 28.41
CA PHE A 25 -38.82 25.61 28.04
C PHE A 25 -38.84 27.13 27.83
N ARG A 26 -39.98 27.84 27.91
CA ARG A 26 -39.98 29.33 27.88
C ARG A 26 -39.56 29.93 29.22
N SER A 27 -39.69 29.21 30.34
CA SER A 27 -39.30 29.69 31.67
C SER A 27 -37.84 29.34 31.98
N PRO A 28 -36.98 30.34 32.28
CA PRO A 28 -35.62 30.09 32.77
C PRO A 28 -35.58 29.29 34.08
N GLU A 29 -36.55 29.52 34.97
CA GLU A 29 -36.67 28.82 36.25
C GLU A 29 -36.95 27.34 36.03
N PHE A 30 -37.85 27.00 35.10
CA PHE A 30 -38.13 25.62 34.74
C PHE A 30 -36.89 24.90 34.21
N ARG A 31 -36.14 25.53 33.29
CA ARG A 31 -34.90 24.94 32.73
C ARG A 31 -33.88 24.62 33.83
N LYS A 32 -33.69 25.56 34.77
CA LYS A 32 -32.80 25.34 35.92
C LYS A 32 -33.29 24.17 36.79
N GLN A 33 -34.57 24.14 37.11
CA GLN A 33 -35.16 23.07 37.92
C GLN A 33 -35.10 21.71 37.20
N LEU A 34 -35.23 21.70 35.88
CA LEU A 34 -35.09 20.51 35.05
C LEU A 34 -33.67 19.93 35.17
N SER A 35 -32.64 20.76 35.01
CA SER A 35 -31.24 20.32 35.17
C SER A 35 -30.99 19.76 36.57
N GLU A 36 -31.40 20.47 37.62
CA GLU A 36 -31.26 20.00 39.02
C GLU A 36 -31.99 18.66 39.27
N THR A 37 -33.15 18.47 38.62
CA THR A 37 -33.92 17.22 38.71
C THR A 37 -33.20 16.08 38.00
N VAL A 38 -32.65 16.33 36.81
CA VAL A 38 -31.89 15.32 36.06
C VAL A 38 -30.65 14.91 36.83
N ASP A 39 -29.89 15.87 37.37
CA ASP A 39 -28.70 15.59 38.19
C ASP A 39 -29.07 14.72 39.40
N SER A 40 -30.17 15.07 40.10
CA SER A 40 -30.67 14.29 41.22
C SER A 40 -31.09 12.87 40.84
N LEU A 41 -31.71 12.68 39.68
CA LEU A 41 -32.08 11.35 39.18
C LEU A 41 -30.84 10.50 38.85
N LEU A 42 -29.85 11.10 38.19
CA LEU A 42 -28.61 10.43 37.83
C LEU A 42 -27.78 10.04 39.07
N ASP A 43 -27.73 10.90 40.10
CA ASP A 43 -27.11 10.59 41.40
C ASP A 43 -27.77 9.39 42.10
N LEU A 44 -29.08 9.23 41.90
CA LEU A 44 -29.86 8.08 42.36
C LEU A 44 -29.76 6.86 41.43
N LYS A 45 -28.93 6.93 40.38
CA LYS A 45 -28.79 5.90 39.32
C LYS A 45 -30.10 5.61 38.58
N VAL A 46 -30.92 6.64 38.41
CA VAL A 46 -32.18 6.59 37.65
C VAL A 46 -31.98 7.26 36.30
N ILE A 47 -32.28 6.56 35.21
CA ILE A 47 -32.18 7.09 33.85
C ILE A 47 -33.45 7.89 33.51
N PRO A 48 -33.35 9.21 33.24
CA PRO A 48 -34.48 9.99 32.80
C PRO A 48 -34.83 9.68 31.34
N VAL A 49 -36.11 9.42 31.08
CA VAL A 49 -36.70 9.20 29.74
C VAL A 49 -37.63 10.36 29.43
N PHE A 50 -37.19 11.24 28.54
CA PHE A 50 -37.95 12.41 28.11
C PHE A 50 -38.89 12.09 26.96
N ASN A 51 -40.09 12.66 26.98
CA ASN A 51 -40.99 12.66 25.84
C ASN A 51 -41.84 13.94 25.82
N GLU A 52 -42.28 14.37 24.63
CA GLU A 52 -43.26 15.45 24.53
C GLU A 52 -44.59 14.99 25.14
N ASN A 53 -45.23 15.88 25.92
CA ASN A 53 -46.57 15.66 26.44
C ASN A 53 -47.63 16.06 25.40
N ASP A 54 -47.82 15.20 24.39
CA ASP A 54 -48.80 15.43 23.32
C ASP A 54 -50.22 15.71 23.86
N SER A 55 -50.57 15.20 25.05
CA SER A 55 -51.93 15.30 25.61
C SER A 55 -52.32 16.71 26.05
N ILE A 56 -51.33 17.57 26.35
CA ILE A 56 -51.56 18.94 26.82
C ILE A 56 -50.77 19.98 26.00
N SER A 57 -50.12 19.54 24.91
CA SER A 57 -49.41 20.42 23.98
C SER A 57 -50.40 21.42 23.34
N THR A 58 -50.01 22.69 23.27
CA THR A 58 -50.86 23.77 22.73
C THR A 58 -50.86 23.83 21.20
N ARG A 59 -50.07 22.97 20.54
CA ARG A 59 -49.87 22.96 19.08
C ARG A 59 -51.12 22.49 18.34
N ARG A 60 -51.49 23.20 17.28
CA ARG A 60 -52.60 22.85 16.37
C ARG A 60 -52.05 22.61 14.97
N ALA A 61 -52.56 21.60 14.27
CA ALA A 61 -52.21 21.36 12.88
C ALA A 61 -52.75 22.50 11.97
N PRO A 62 -52.02 22.92 10.91
CA PRO A 62 -50.71 22.43 10.48
C PRO A 62 -49.59 22.97 11.38
N TYR A 63 -48.63 22.10 11.69
CA TYR A 63 -47.50 22.34 12.60
C TYR A 63 -46.42 23.26 12.00
N GLU A 64 -46.82 24.45 11.59
CA GLU A 64 -45.93 25.53 11.13
C GLU A 64 -46.28 26.81 11.89
N ASP A 65 -46.01 26.83 13.18
CA ASP A 65 -45.93 28.09 13.92
C ASP A 65 -44.45 28.46 14.00
N SER A 66 -44.05 29.68 13.66
CA SER A 66 -42.64 30.10 13.77
C SER A 66 -42.21 30.38 15.23
N SER A 67 -43.08 30.13 16.22
CA SER A 67 -42.87 30.52 17.63
C SER A 67 -42.56 29.38 18.62
N GLY A 68 -42.55 28.11 18.20
CA GLY A 68 -42.25 26.95 19.05
C GLY A 68 -40.75 26.68 19.23
N ILE A 69 -40.34 26.25 20.43
CA ILE A 69 -38.93 26.03 20.80
C ILE A 69 -38.38 24.70 20.24
N PHE A 70 -39.22 23.67 20.08
CA PHE A 70 -38.91 22.40 19.41
C PHE A 70 -40.15 21.90 18.64
N TRP A 71 -40.02 20.87 17.79
CA TRP A 71 -41.08 20.44 16.85
C TRP A 71 -41.32 18.92 16.80
N ASP A 72 -40.32 18.15 17.22
CA ASP A 72 -40.31 16.69 17.25
C ASP A 72 -39.30 16.21 18.31
N ASN A 73 -39.19 14.89 18.46
CA ASN A 73 -38.28 14.30 19.44
C ASN A 73 -36.81 14.56 19.12
N ASP A 74 -36.44 14.76 17.84
CA ASP A 74 -35.07 15.05 17.44
C ASP A 74 -34.66 16.47 17.91
N SER A 75 -35.53 17.46 17.67
CA SER A 75 -35.33 18.84 18.14
C SER A 75 -35.48 18.97 19.67
N LEU A 76 -36.35 18.19 20.31
CA LEU A 76 -36.39 18.09 21.78
C LEU A 76 -35.08 17.52 22.34
N ALA A 77 -34.54 16.46 21.73
CA ALA A 77 -33.26 15.88 22.15
C ALA A 77 -32.10 16.86 22.02
N ALA A 78 -32.06 17.63 20.91
CA ALA A 78 -31.07 18.69 20.73
C ALA A 78 -31.21 19.79 21.79
N LEU A 79 -32.44 20.25 22.07
CA LEU A 79 -32.70 21.25 23.11
C LEU A 79 -32.27 20.76 24.50
N LEU A 80 -32.63 19.53 24.86
CA LEU A 80 -32.23 18.91 26.13
C LEU A 80 -30.71 18.77 26.25
N ALA A 81 -30.02 18.39 25.17
CA ALA A 81 -28.56 18.31 25.18
C ALA A 81 -27.93 19.66 25.54
N LEU A 82 -28.49 20.77 25.03
CA LEU A 82 -28.04 22.13 25.36
C LEU A 82 -28.31 22.48 26.83
N GLU A 83 -29.54 22.30 27.30
CA GLU A 83 -29.94 22.67 28.66
C GLU A 83 -29.21 21.83 29.73
N LEU A 84 -28.94 20.56 29.43
CA LEU A 84 -28.22 19.64 30.30
C LEU A 84 -26.69 19.67 30.10
N LYS A 85 -26.19 20.46 29.14
CA LYS A 85 -24.76 20.55 28.78
C LYS A 85 -24.14 19.17 28.51
N ALA A 86 -24.79 18.36 27.70
CA ALA A 86 -24.33 17.03 27.36
C ALA A 86 -22.98 17.06 26.62
N ASP A 87 -22.10 16.10 26.90
CA ASP A 87 -20.81 15.96 26.21
C ASP A 87 -20.97 15.47 24.76
N LEU A 88 -22.05 14.72 24.49
CA LEU A 88 -22.34 14.10 23.20
C LEU A 88 -23.83 13.85 23.05
N LEU A 89 -24.38 14.13 21.87
CA LEU A 89 -25.72 13.72 21.47
C LEU A 89 -25.65 12.61 20.41
N VAL A 90 -26.34 11.50 20.62
CA VAL A 90 -26.45 10.42 19.63
C VAL A 90 -27.88 10.33 19.13
N LEU A 91 -28.08 10.53 17.83
CA LEU A 91 -29.37 10.40 17.16
C LEU A 91 -29.42 9.08 16.40
N LEU A 92 -30.37 8.22 16.76
CA LEU A 92 -30.54 6.91 16.11
C LEU A 92 -31.48 7.01 14.90
N SER A 93 -31.06 6.43 13.77
CA SER A 93 -31.82 6.35 12.52
C SER A 93 -32.02 4.89 12.08
N ASP A 94 -32.88 4.71 11.09
CA ASP A 94 -33.10 3.48 10.34
C ASP A 94 -32.02 3.19 9.27
N VAL A 95 -31.12 4.14 9.04
CA VAL A 95 -29.97 4.04 8.11
C VAL A 95 -28.68 4.29 8.88
N ASP A 96 -27.55 3.89 8.30
CA ASP A 96 -26.25 3.98 8.99
C ASP A 96 -25.77 5.40 9.26
N GLY A 97 -26.29 6.39 8.53
CA GLY A 97 -26.02 7.81 8.71
C GLY A 97 -26.48 8.60 7.50
N LEU A 98 -25.79 9.70 7.20
CA LEU A 98 -26.06 10.54 6.04
C LEU A 98 -25.33 10.00 4.81
N TYR A 99 -26.00 9.93 3.66
CA TYR A 99 -25.42 9.42 2.43
C TYR A 99 -25.32 10.51 1.35
N SER A 100 -24.39 10.34 0.40
CA SER A 100 -24.22 11.22 -0.77
C SER A 100 -25.36 11.13 -1.79
N GLY A 101 -26.21 10.12 -1.67
CA GLY A 101 -27.42 9.88 -2.47
C GLY A 101 -28.40 8.94 -1.73
N PRO A 102 -29.40 8.37 -2.40
CA PRO A 102 -30.31 7.41 -1.78
C PRO A 102 -29.54 6.21 -1.21
N PRO A 103 -29.79 5.77 0.04
CA PRO A 103 -29.05 4.64 0.65
C PRO A 103 -29.21 3.31 -0.11
N SER A 104 -30.25 3.18 -0.93
CA SER A 104 -30.49 2.01 -1.79
C SER A 104 -29.68 2.02 -3.09
N ASP A 105 -29.01 3.11 -3.43
CA ASP A 105 -28.17 3.24 -4.62
C ASP A 105 -26.75 2.72 -4.32
N PRO A 106 -26.22 1.75 -5.09
CA PRO A 106 -24.86 1.24 -4.92
C PRO A 106 -23.74 2.29 -5.03
N GLN A 107 -24.00 3.42 -5.71
CA GLN A 107 -23.03 4.52 -5.82
C GLN A 107 -23.07 5.48 -4.63
N SER A 108 -24.07 5.35 -3.76
CA SER A 108 -24.25 6.21 -2.60
C SER A 108 -23.26 5.87 -1.49
N LYS A 109 -22.48 6.86 -1.06
CA LYS A 109 -21.46 6.70 -0.02
C LYS A 109 -21.93 7.32 1.28
N LEU A 110 -21.61 6.65 2.39
CA LEU A 110 -21.81 7.20 3.73
C LEU A 110 -20.90 8.41 3.94
N ILE A 111 -21.46 9.49 4.45
CA ILE A 111 -20.76 10.72 4.80
C ILE A 111 -20.40 10.64 6.28
N TYR A 112 -19.11 10.52 6.58
CA TYR A 112 -18.65 10.37 7.98
C TYR A 112 -18.63 11.68 8.77
N THR A 113 -18.46 12.82 8.09
CA THR A 113 -18.39 14.14 8.74
C THR A 113 -19.23 15.14 7.94
N TYR A 114 -20.19 15.78 8.61
CA TYR A 114 -21.03 16.81 8.00
C TYR A 114 -20.35 18.19 8.09
N ILE A 115 -19.99 18.77 6.94
CA ILE A 115 -19.57 20.17 6.80
C ILE A 115 -20.68 20.95 6.11
N LYS A 116 -21.28 21.88 6.85
CA LYS A 116 -22.41 22.70 6.39
C LYS A 116 -22.07 23.43 5.08
N GLU A 117 -20.93 24.11 5.02
CA GLU A 117 -20.51 24.93 3.88
C GLU A 117 -20.30 24.11 2.59
N LYS A 118 -20.04 22.80 2.69
CA LYS A 118 -19.79 21.92 1.55
C LYS A 118 -21.02 21.13 1.10
N LEU A 119 -21.93 20.83 2.03
CA LEU A 119 -22.95 19.80 1.83
C LEU A 119 -24.40 20.32 1.88
N GLU A 120 -24.64 21.52 2.42
CA GLU A 120 -25.99 22.07 2.64
C GLU A 120 -26.80 22.23 1.33
N ASN A 121 -26.13 22.39 0.18
CA ASN A 121 -26.77 22.54 -1.13
C ASN A 121 -26.68 21.29 -2.04
N THR A 122 -26.04 20.22 -1.57
CA THR A 122 -25.68 19.05 -2.40
C THR A 122 -26.53 17.83 -2.05
N ILE A 123 -27.03 17.75 -0.81
CA ILE A 123 -27.72 16.57 -0.29
C ILE A 123 -29.24 16.76 -0.44
N THR A 124 -29.89 15.79 -1.08
CA THR A 124 -31.35 15.72 -1.19
C THR A 124 -31.87 14.70 -0.18
N PHE A 125 -32.77 15.11 0.72
CA PHE A 125 -33.34 14.23 1.74
C PHE A 125 -34.59 13.52 1.21
N GLY A 126 -34.67 12.20 1.41
CA GLY A 126 -35.84 11.38 1.03
C GLY A 126 -37.07 11.59 1.92
N ASP A 127 -38.20 11.05 1.47
CA ASP A 127 -39.51 11.17 2.14
C ASP A 127 -39.58 10.51 3.53
N LYS A 128 -40.54 10.97 4.34
CA LYS A 128 -40.76 10.59 5.75
C LYS A 128 -40.97 9.08 5.93
N SER A 129 -40.44 8.52 7.03
CA SER A 129 -40.69 7.13 7.41
C SER A 129 -42.14 6.91 7.88
N ARG A 130 -42.61 5.65 7.78
CA ARG A 130 -44.02 5.24 8.00
C ARG A 130 -44.56 5.49 9.43
N LEU A 131 -43.68 5.71 10.42
CA LEU A 131 -44.02 5.84 11.85
C LEU A 131 -43.47 7.13 12.50
N GLY A 132 -42.64 7.91 11.81
CA GLY A 132 -41.98 9.11 12.35
C GLY A 132 -42.59 10.42 11.85
N ARG A 133 -42.72 11.41 12.74
CA ARG A 133 -43.16 12.77 12.37
C ARG A 133 -42.04 13.58 11.67
N GLY A 134 -40.77 13.30 11.98
CA GLY A 134 -39.57 13.91 11.41
C GLY A 134 -38.74 12.91 10.61
N GLY A 135 -38.44 13.22 9.35
CA GLY A 135 -37.53 12.42 8.51
C GLY A 135 -36.06 12.77 8.74
N MET A 136 -35.16 12.33 7.85
CA MET A 136 -33.72 12.65 7.93
C MET A 136 -33.44 14.17 8.01
N THR A 137 -34.27 14.98 7.35
CA THR A 137 -34.21 16.44 7.42
C THR A 137 -34.33 16.98 8.85
N ALA A 138 -35.17 16.38 9.69
CA ALA A 138 -35.34 16.80 11.08
C ALA A 138 -34.11 16.46 11.91
N LYS A 139 -33.57 15.24 11.75
CA LYS A 139 -32.34 14.80 12.42
C LYS A 139 -31.16 15.68 12.08
N VAL A 140 -30.98 16.00 10.80
CA VAL A 140 -29.90 16.89 10.35
C VAL A 140 -30.08 18.30 10.92
N LYS A 141 -31.30 18.85 10.92
CA LYS A 141 -31.56 20.18 11.54
C LYS A 141 -31.25 20.18 13.04
N ALA A 142 -31.69 19.15 13.76
CA ALA A 142 -31.41 19.00 15.19
C ALA A 142 -29.91 18.84 15.48
N ALA A 143 -29.22 18.01 14.69
CA ALA A 143 -27.79 17.80 14.80
C ALA A 143 -26.99 19.08 14.53
N VAL A 144 -27.34 19.83 13.49
CA VAL A 144 -26.71 21.12 13.17
C VAL A 144 -26.95 22.15 14.27
N TYR A 145 -28.17 22.22 14.83
CA TYR A 145 -28.49 23.12 15.93
C TYR A 145 -27.63 22.83 17.16
N ALA A 146 -27.54 21.56 17.58
CA ALA A 146 -26.75 21.18 18.74
C ALA A 146 -25.24 21.32 18.50
N SER A 147 -24.73 20.95 17.32
CA SER A 147 -23.32 21.08 16.99
C SER A 147 -22.85 22.52 16.95
N GLN A 148 -23.67 23.45 16.45
CA GLN A 148 -23.34 24.89 16.45
C GLN A 148 -23.28 25.49 17.86
N ALA A 149 -24.09 24.95 18.79
CA ALA A 149 -24.06 25.33 20.20
C ALA A 149 -22.88 24.71 20.97
N GLY A 150 -22.05 23.89 20.33
CA GLY A 150 -20.83 23.31 20.90
C GLY A 150 -20.96 21.87 21.38
N ILE A 151 -22.07 21.19 21.10
CA ILE A 151 -22.29 19.80 21.48
C ILE A 151 -22.06 18.89 20.27
N PRO A 152 -21.04 18.02 20.27
CA PRO A 152 -20.85 17.04 19.22
C PRO A 152 -22.10 16.16 19.04
N VAL A 153 -22.49 15.90 17.79
CA VAL A 153 -23.64 15.03 17.49
C VAL A 153 -23.23 13.93 16.53
N VAL A 154 -23.69 12.70 16.76
CA VAL A 154 -23.52 11.58 15.83
C VAL A 154 -24.88 11.04 15.43
N ILE A 155 -25.14 10.97 14.12
CA ILE A 155 -26.29 10.24 13.56
C ILE A 155 -25.81 8.84 13.15
N THR A 156 -26.42 7.79 13.70
CA THR A 156 -26.03 6.39 13.42
C THR A 156 -27.23 5.44 13.40
N SER A 157 -27.06 4.23 12.87
CA SER A 157 -28.13 3.23 12.84
C SER A 157 -28.49 2.74 14.25
N GLY A 158 -29.79 2.71 14.54
CA GLY A 158 -30.36 2.12 15.76
C GLY A 158 -30.64 0.62 15.66
N PHE A 159 -30.46 0.01 14.48
CA PHE A 159 -30.65 -1.44 14.28
C PHE A 159 -29.40 -2.27 14.60
N ALA A 160 -28.23 -1.63 14.68
CA ALA A 160 -26.96 -2.30 15.01
C ALA A 160 -26.70 -2.26 16.52
N GLY A 161 -26.52 -3.43 17.13
CA GLY A 161 -26.51 -3.62 18.59
C GLY A 161 -25.44 -2.85 19.37
N ASP A 162 -24.30 -2.54 18.75
CA ASP A 162 -23.14 -1.96 19.45
C ASP A 162 -22.83 -0.51 19.05
N ASN A 163 -23.64 0.12 18.19
CA ASN A 163 -23.30 1.41 17.61
C ASN A 163 -23.12 2.52 18.65
N ILE A 164 -23.93 2.54 19.71
CA ILE A 164 -23.78 3.50 20.80
C ILE A 164 -22.42 3.34 21.48
N ILE A 165 -22.01 2.11 21.77
CA ILE A 165 -20.72 1.82 22.43
C ILE A 165 -19.56 2.21 21.51
N LYS A 166 -19.63 1.85 20.22
CA LYS A 166 -18.59 2.17 19.24
C LYS A 166 -18.43 3.67 19.03
N VAL A 167 -19.53 4.42 19.03
CA VAL A 167 -19.51 5.89 19.01
C VAL A 167 -18.83 6.45 20.25
N LEU A 168 -19.16 5.95 21.45
CA LEU A 168 -18.50 6.37 22.70
C LEU A 168 -17.01 6.03 22.75
N GLN A 169 -16.58 4.99 22.03
CA GLN A 169 -15.16 4.63 21.87
C GLN A 169 -14.43 5.46 20.79
N GLY A 170 -15.11 6.39 20.13
CA GLY A 170 -14.53 7.23 19.07
C GLY A 170 -14.32 6.52 17.73
N GLN A 171 -15.00 5.39 17.48
CA GLN A 171 -14.93 4.73 16.18
C GLN A 171 -15.69 5.53 15.10
N HIS A 172 -15.21 5.47 13.85
CA HIS A 172 -15.84 6.14 12.71
C HIS A 172 -17.12 5.44 12.26
N ILE A 173 -18.23 5.66 12.97
CA ILE A 173 -19.54 5.08 12.66
C ILE A 173 -20.60 6.16 12.55
N GLY A 174 -21.36 6.11 11.47
CA GLY A 174 -22.38 7.10 11.15
C GLY A 174 -21.78 8.44 10.72
N THR A 175 -22.52 9.52 10.96
CA THR A 175 -22.16 10.87 10.54
C THR A 175 -21.97 11.78 11.75
N LEU A 176 -20.76 12.33 11.89
CA LEU A 176 -20.39 13.30 12.90
C LEU A 176 -20.77 14.72 12.48
N PHE A 177 -21.37 15.47 13.40
CA PHE A 177 -21.64 16.90 13.33
C PHE A 177 -20.85 17.59 14.45
N HIS A 178 -19.97 18.51 14.08
CA HIS A 178 -19.15 19.24 15.02
C HIS A 178 -18.94 20.67 14.55
N ARG A 179 -18.81 21.63 15.49
CA ARG A 179 -18.59 23.05 15.15
C ARG A 179 -17.32 23.27 14.33
N GLU A 180 -16.28 22.51 14.64
CA GLU A 180 -14.99 22.52 13.96
C GLU A 180 -14.80 21.30 13.04
N ALA A 181 -15.90 20.78 12.46
CA ALA A 181 -15.89 19.62 11.58
C ALA A 181 -14.86 19.71 10.44
N ASP A 182 -14.58 20.92 9.97
CA ASP A 182 -13.54 21.25 8.98
C ASP A 182 -12.11 20.90 9.44
N LYS A 183 -11.83 20.92 10.75
CA LYS A 183 -10.55 20.53 11.34
C LYS A 183 -10.41 19.02 11.57
N PHE A 184 -11.53 18.30 11.66
CA PHE A 184 -11.56 16.84 11.84
C PHE A 184 -11.50 16.08 10.51
N ILE A 185 -11.60 16.79 9.38
CA ILE A 185 -11.21 16.22 8.09
C ILE A 185 -9.69 16.38 7.97
N PRO A 186 -8.93 15.29 7.77
CA PRO A 186 -7.54 15.41 7.34
C PRO A 186 -7.49 16.33 6.12
N SER A 187 -6.80 17.44 6.23
CA SER A 187 -6.73 18.46 5.19
C SER A 187 -6.30 17.84 3.85
N GLY A 188 -7.25 17.62 2.94
CA GLY A 188 -6.97 17.34 1.53
C GLY A 188 -6.52 15.92 1.14
N GLU A 189 -6.62 14.92 2.02
CA GLU A 189 -6.34 13.54 1.61
C GLU A 189 -7.60 12.94 0.96
N LEU A 190 -7.53 12.70 -0.35
CA LEU A 190 -8.40 11.75 -1.03
C LEU A 190 -8.42 10.46 -0.19
N ASN A 191 -9.58 9.85 0.03
CA ASN A 191 -9.56 8.54 0.68
C ASN A 191 -8.72 7.56 -0.16
N ALA A 192 -8.14 6.54 0.46
CA ALA A 192 -7.19 5.62 -0.19
C ALA A 192 -7.68 5.07 -1.55
N ARG A 193 -9.00 4.84 -1.68
CA ARG A 193 -9.64 4.46 -2.93
C ARG A 193 -9.68 5.57 -3.97
N GLU A 194 -10.04 6.79 -3.58
CA GLU A 194 -10.00 7.97 -4.47
C GLU A 194 -8.59 8.23 -5.00
N MET A 195 -7.55 8.04 -4.18
CA MET A 195 -6.17 8.10 -4.66
C MET A 195 -5.89 7.05 -5.73
N ALA A 196 -6.31 5.81 -5.50
CA ALA A 196 -6.14 4.72 -6.47
C ALA A 196 -6.87 4.99 -7.79
N VAL A 197 -8.10 5.50 -7.72
CA VAL A 197 -8.91 5.86 -8.90
C VAL A 197 -8.27 7.04 -9.64
N ALA A 198 -7.83 8.08 -8.93
CA ALA A 198 -7.14 9.21 -9.54
C ALA A 198 -5.85 8.78 -10.24
N ALA A 199 -5.07 7.88 -9.62
CA ALA A 199 -3.87 7.31 -10.24
C ALA A 199 -4.19 6.55 -11.53
N ARG A 200 -5.30 5.78 -11.55
CA ARG A 200 -5.77 5.06 -12.75
C ARG A 200 -6.22 6.00 -13.87
N GLU A 201 -6.92 7.07 -13.53
CA GLU A 201 -7.41 8.05 -14.51
C GLU A 201 -6.24 8.85 -15.10
N SER A 202 -5.37 9.37 -14.24
CA SER A 202 -4.16 10.08 -14.66
C SER A 202 -3.22 9.19 -15.48
N SER A 203 -3.09 7.89 -15.16
CA SER A 203 -2.24 7.00 -15.95
C SER A 203 -2.74 6.82 -17.39
N ARG A 204 -4.06 6.77 -17.61
CA ARG A 204 -4.64 6.74 -18.96
C ARG A 204 -4.32 8.02 -19.74
N LEU A 205 -4.34 9.17 -19.09
CA LEU A 205 -3.95 10.45 -19.70
C LEU A 205 -2.47 10.46 -20.05
N LEU A 206 -1.61 9.97 -19.14
CA LEU A 206 -0.17 9.81 -19.39
C LEU A 206 0.11 8.87 -20.59
N GLN A 207 -0.63 7.78 -20.71
CA GLN A 207 -0.50 6.81 -21.82
C GLN A 207 -0.88 7.42 -23.17
N ALA A 208 -1.83 8.35 -23.20
CA ALA A 208 -2.27 9.03 -24.41
C ALA A 208 -1.27 10.08 -24.92
N MET A 209 -0.27 10.45 -24.11
CA MET A 209 0.74 11.44 -24.50
C MET A 209 1.75 10.88 -25.53
N PRO A 210 2.37 11.75 -26.34
CA PRO A 210 3.55 11.39 -27.13
C PRO A 210 4.71 10.91 -26.25
N ALA A 211 5.53 10.01 -26.78
CA ALA A 211 6.70 9.46 -26.10
C ALA A 211 7.68 10.56 -25.64
N GLU A 212 7.91 11.55 -26.50
CA GLU A 212 8.84 12.65 -26.24
C GLU A 212 8.37 13.51 -25.05
N GLU A 213 7.06 13.72 -24.92
CA GLU A 213 6.49 14.47 -23.80
C GLU A 213 6.61 13.70 -22.48
N ARG A 214 6.43 12.37 -22.49
CA ARG A 214 6.71 11.54 -21.29
C ARG A 214 8.19 11.59 -20.89
N SER A 215 9.11 11.52 -21.85
CA SER A 215 10.54 11.64 -21.56
C SER A 215 10.90 13.02 -21.00
N LYS A 216 10.25 14.11 -21.46
CA LYS A 216 10.44 15.45 -20.89
C LYS A 216 10.03 15.55 -19.43
N ILE A 217 8.99 14.82 -18.98
CA ILE A 217 8.61 14.78 -17.56
C ILE A 217 9.78 14.22 -16.74
N LEU A 218 10.38 13.12 -17.17
CA LEU A 218 11.53 12.50 -16.49
C LEU A 218 12.74 13.43 -16.43
N LEU A 219 13.08 14.09 -17.55
CA LEU A 219 14.17 15.08 -17.58
C LEU A 219 13.90 16.24 -16.62
N SER A 220 12.66 16.73 -16.58
CA SER A 220 12.25 17.80 -15.68
C SER A 220 12.36 17.39 -14.21
N ILE A 221 12.01 16.15 -13.87
CA ILE A 221 12.19 15.59 -12.52
C ILE A 221 13.68 15.56 -12.15
N ALA A 222 14.55 15.10 -13.07
CA ALA A 222 15.99 15.05 -12.82
C ALA A 222 16.57 16.44 -12.50
N ASP A 223 16.19 17.45 -13.29
CA ASP A 223 16.63 18.84 -13.09
C ASP A 223 16.06 19.44 -11.79
N ALA A 224 14.81 19.12 -11.46
CA ALA A 224 14.16 19.58 -10.24
C ALA A 224 14.77 18.97 -8.97
N LEU A 225 15.17 17.70 -9.00
CA LEU A 225 15.86 17.05 -7.89
C LEU A 225 17.22 17.72 -7.61
N GLU A 226 18.01 17.96 -8.64
CA GLU A 226 19.31 18.64 -8.50
C GLU A 226 19.15 20.09 -8.01
N SER A 227 18.15 20.81 -8.55
CA SER A 227 17.86 22.19 -8.13
C SER A 227 17.41 22.31 -6.67
N ASN A 228 16.83 21.24 -6.11
CA ASN A 228 16.32 21.19 -4.74
C ASN A 228 17.19 20.32 -3.80
N GLU A 229 18.40 19.94 -4.20
CA GLU A 229 19.26 19.02 -3.44
C GLU A 229 19.44 19.45 -1.97
N LYS A 230 19.71 20.75 -1.74
CA LYS A 230 19.87 21.29 -0.37
C LYS A 230 18.65 21.07 0.51
N LEU A 231 17.45 21.23 -0.06
CA LEU A 231 16.20 21.08 0.67
C LEU A 231 15.91 19.59 0.94
N ILE A 232 16.18 18.71 -0.04
CA ILE A 232 16.03 17.26 0.11
C ILE A 232 16.94 16.74 1.23
N ILE A 233 18.22 17.14 1.22
CA ILE A 233 19.18 16.72 2.25
C ILE A 233 18.78 17.26 3.63
N HIS A 234 18.32 18.50 3.72
CA HIS A 234 17.86 19.08 4.99
C HIS A 234 16.70 18.29 5.63
N GLU A 235 15.66 17.96 4.85
CA GLU A 235 14.53 17.16 5.36
C GLU A 235 14.94 15.72 5.69
N ASN A 236 15.88 15.16 4.94
CA ASN A 236 16.41 13.82 5.22
C ASN A 236 17.26 13.77 6.49
N GLU A 237 18.10 14.78 6.73
CA GLU A 237 18.86 14.90 7.97
C GLU A 237 17.93 15.01 9.19
N ALA A 238 16.80 15.71 9.06
CA ALA A 238 15.78 15.77 10.10
C ALA A 238 15.14 14.41 10.38
N ASP A 239 14.76 13.65 9.33
CA ASP A 239 14.24 12.28 9.49
C ASP A 239 15.29 11.35 10.13
N VAL A 240 16.56 11.45 9.73
CA VAL A 240 17.66 10.63 10.29
C VAL A 240 17.90 10.95 11.75
N ALA A 241 17.83 12.23 12.14
CA ALA A 241 17.93 12.66 13.54
C ALA A 241 16.75 12.14 14.37
N ASP A 242 15.52 12.35 13.89
CA ASP A 242 14.29 11.86 14.56
C ASP A 242 14.36 10.32 14.74
N ALA A 243 14.80 9.58 13.71
CA ALA A 243 14.94 8.12 13.77
C ALA A 243 16.08 7.66 14.70
N HIS A 244 17.18 8.41 14.78
CA HIS A 244 18.25 8.11 15.73
C HIS A 244 17.75 8.28 17.18
N ASP A 245 17.02 9.36 17.46
CA ASP A 245 16.48 9.64 18.79
C ASP A 245 15.37 8.66 19.20
N ASP A 246 14.60 8.16 18.23
CA ASP A 246 13.63 7.07 18.41
C ASP A 246 14.27 5.69 18.62
N GLY A 247 15.61 5.57 18.53
CA GLY A 247 16.35 4.35 18.83
C GLY A 247 16.36 3.31 17.71
N TYR A 248 16.22 3.71 16.44
CA TYR A 248 16.34 2.79 15.31
C TYR A 248 17.75 2.20 15.19
N GLU A 249 17.83 0.95 14.72
CA GLU A 249 19.12 0.29 14.49
C GLU A 249 19.97 1.02 13.43
N SER A 250 21.30 0.93 13.60
CA SER A 250 22.27 1.55 12.68
C SER A 250 22.11 1.10 11.22
N SER A 251 21.66 -0.15 11.00
CA SER A 251 21.37 -0.72 9.69
C SER A 251 20.23 0.03 8.98
N LEU A 252 19.14 0.35 9.69
CA LEU A 252 18.00 1.12 9.18
C LEU A 252 18.37 2.59 8.95
N LEU A 253 19.10 3.20 9.88
CA LEU A 253 19.60 4.57 9.73
C LEU A 253 20.50 4.71 8.49
N SER A 254 21.35 3.71 8.22
CA SER A 254 22.22 3.72 7.04
C SER A 254 21.47 3.66 5.71
N ARG A 255 20.27 3.06 5.70
CA ARG A 255 19.39 2.99 4.53
C ARG A 255 18.53 4.25 4.39
N LEU A 256 18.16 4.87 5.51
CA LEU A 256 17.38 6.11 5.55
C LEU A 256 18.20 7.32 5.07
N ALA A 257 19.49 7.36 5.40
CA ALA A 257 20.37 8.49 5.10
C ALA A 257 20.74 8.61 3.62
N LEU A 258 20.44 9.77 3.01
CA LEU A 258 20.87 10.13 1.67
C LEU A 258 22.31 10.66 1.69
N LYS A 259 23.27 9.81 1.31
CA LYS A 259 24.68 10.18 1.23
C LYS A 259 24.95 11.30 0.19
N PRO A 260 26.02 12.10 0.36
CA PRO A 260 26.43 13.10 -0.62
C PRO A 260 26.53 12.52 -2.05
N GLY A 261 26.01 13.25 -3.04
CA GLY A 261 25.98 12.82 -4.44
C GLY A 261 24.91 11.78 -4.79
N LYS A 262 24.13 11.30 -3.82
CA LYS A 262 23.02 10.37 -4.07
C LYS A 262 21.95 11.00 -4.96
N VAL A 263 21.60 12.28 -4.74
CA VAL A 263 20.62 13.02 -5.56
C VAL A 263 21.09 13.12 -7.01
N SER A 264 22.35 13.48 -7.25
CA SER A 264 22.92 13.51 -8.61
C SER A 264 22.93 12.12 -9.26
N THR A 265 23.19 11.06 -8.49
CA THR A 265 23.13 9.67 -9.00
C THR A 265 21.72 9.29 -9.43
N LEU A 266 20.71 9.65 -8.64
CA LEU A 266 19.29 9.45 -9.00
C LEU A 266 18.93 10.24 -10.26
N ALA A 267 19.29 11.51 -10.34
CA ALA A 267 19.04 12.34 -11.52
C ALA A 267 19.68 11.76 -12.80
N LYS A 268 20.91 11.25 -12.71
CA LYS A 268 21.57 10.52 -13.82
C LYS A 268 20.79 9.27 -14.23
N ALA A 269 20.35 8.45 -13.28
CA ALA A 269 19.57 7.26 -13.57
C ALA A 269 18.23 7.60 -14.27
N ILE A 270 17.55 8.67 -13.86
CA ILE A 270 16.33 9.16 -14.51
C ILE A 270 16.59 9.60 -15.95
N ARG A 271 17.71 10.29 -16.21
CA ARG A 271 18.10 10.69 -17.57
C ARG A 271 18.37 9.48 -18.46
N VAL A 272 18.98 8.42 -17.92
CA VAL A 272 19.14 7.14 -18.65
C VAL A 272 17.78 6.56 -19.00
N LEU A 273 16.84 6.46 -18.04
CA LEU A 273 15.47 5.98 -18.30
C LEU A 273 14.76 6.82 -19.39
N ALA A 274 14.94 8.15 -19.36
CA ALA A 274 14.34 9.05 -20.35
C ALA A 274 14.88 8.85 -21.77
N SER A 275 16.13 8.39 -21.89
CA SER A 275 16.80 8.11 -23.17
C SER A 275 16.55 6.70 -23.74
N MET A 276 15.95 5.80 -22.95
CA MET A 276 15.61 4.45 -23.43
C MET A 276 14.56 4.51 -24.54
N GLU A 277 14.51 3.48 -25.38
CA GLU A 277 13.45 3.31 -26.38
C GLU A 277 12.06 3.30 -25.73
N GLU A 278 11.05 3.76 -26.48
CA GLU A 278 9.68 3.85 -25.96
C GLU A 278 9.13 2.47 -25.61
N PRO A 279 8.82 2.18 -24.33
CA PRO A 279 8.39 0.86 -23.94
C PRO A 279 6.91 0.60 -24.21
N ILE A 280 6.07 1.64 -24.34
CA ILE A 280 4.61 1.49 -24.47
C ILE A 280 4.23 1.35 -25.95
N GLY A 281 3.42 0.35 -26.27
CA GLY A 281 2.91 0.17 -27.63
C GLY A 281 3.92 -0.43 -28.61
N GLN A 282 4.97 -1.10 -28.12
CA GLN A 282 5.89 -1.86 -28.95
C GLN A 282 5.19 -3.09 -29.53
N VAL A 283 5.27 -3.27 -30.84
CA VAL A 283 4.67 -4.43 -31.52
C VAL A 283 5.59 -5.64 -31.31
N LEU A 284 5.13 -6.61 -30.54
CA LEU A 284 5.86 -7.84 -30.22
C LEU A 284 5.56 -8.96 -31.21
N LYS A 285 4.36 -8.96 -31.78
CA LYS A 285 3.94 -9.92 -32.81
C LYS A 285 2.91 -9.27 -33.71
N ARG A 286 3.04 -9.47 -35.02
CA ARG A 286 2.09 -8.98 -36.01
C ARG A 286 1.68 -10.11 -36.94
N THR A 287 0.37 -10.34 -37.09
CA THR A 287 -0.14 -11.46 -37.87
C THR A 287 -1.35 -11.01 -38.67
N GLU A 288 -1.35 -11.27 -39.97
CA GLU A 288 -2.57 -11.24 -40.76
C GLU A 288 -3.33 -12.54 -40.51
N LEU A 289 -4.51 -12.42 -39.89
CA LEU A 289 -5.35 -13.58 -39.59
C LEU A 289 -6.09 -14.07 -40.83
N SER A 290 -6.62 -13.14 -41.62
CA SER A 290 -7.31 -13.33 -42.91
C SER A 290 -7.08 -12.09 -43.77
N ASP A 291 -7.54 -12.08 -45.03
CA ASP A 291 -7.35 -10.96 -45.96
C ASP A 291 -7.69 -9.59 -45.33
N GLY A 292 -6.68 -8.75 -45.10
CA GLY A 292 -6.84 -7.43 -44.48
C GLY A 292 -7.25 -7.42 -42.99
N PHE A 293 -7.28 -8.57 -42.31
CA PHE A 293 -7.51 -8.67 -40.86
C PHE A 293 -6.19 -8.77 -40.11
N ILE A 294 -5.74 -7.66 -39.54
CA ILE A 294 -4.43 -7.59 -38.87
C ILE A 294 -4.60 -7.69 -37.37
N LEU A 295 -3.85 -8.59 -36.74
CA LEU A 295 -3.76 -8.78 -35.31
C LEU A 295 -2.34 -8.43 -34.83
N GLU A 296 -2.24 -7.53 -33.86
CA GLU A 296 -0.99 -7.06 -33.26
C GLU A 296 -0.99 -7.38 -31.76
N LYS A 297 0.05 -8.07 -31.27
CA LYS A 297 0.37 -8.17 -29.84
C LYS A 297 1.30 -7.01 -29.50
N MET A 298 0.89 -6.14 -28.58
CA MET A 298 1.64 -4.94 -28.22
C MET A 298 1.94 -4.89 -26.73
N SER A 299 3.05 -4.28 -26.34
CA SER A 299 3.31 -3.94 -24.93
C SER A 299 2.29 -2.90 -24.44
N SER A 300 1.91 -3.02 -23.17
CA SER A 300 0.93 -2.16 -22.52
C SER A 300 1.33 -1.98 -21.05
N PRO A 301 1.06 -0.83 -20.42
CA PRO A 301 1.25 -0.68 -18.98
C PRO A 301 0.37 -1.65 -18.20
N LEU A 302 0.78 -1.99 -16.97
CA LEU A 302 -0.01 -2.81 -16.06
C LEU A 302 -1.30 -2.11 -15.63
N GLY A 303 -1.20 -0.82 -15.26
CA GLY A 303 -2.33 -0.03 -14.76
C GLY A 303 -1.92 0.82 -13.57
N VAL A 304 -2.30 0.41 -12.36
CA VAL A 304 -1.94 1.06 -11.08
C VAL A 304 -1.06 0.17 -10.23
N LEU A 305 0.05 0.73 -9.75
CA LEU A 305 1.00 0.07 -8.87
C LEU A 305 0.81 0.59 -7.43
N LEU A 306 0.82 -0.31 -6.45
CA LEU A 306 0.95 0.03 -5.03
C LEU A 306 2.33 -0.42 -4.54
N VAL A 307 3.18 0.52 -4.15
CA VAL A 307 4.52 0.20 -3.69
C VAL A 307 4.68 0.59 -2.22
N ILE A 308 4.96 -0.41 -1.40
CA ILE A 308 5.09 -0.29 0.06
C ILE A 308 6.56 -0.53 0.40
N PHE A 309 7.24 0.46 0.98
CA PHE A 309 8.69 0.41 1.18
C PHE A 309 9.13 0.99 2.53
N GLU A 310 10.24 0.49 3.06
CA GLU A 310 10.78 0.85 4.37
C GLU A 310 12.20 1.43 4.26
N SER A 311 12.42 2.54 4.97
CA SER A 311 13.73 3.15 5.27
C SER A 311 14.61 3.36 4.05
N ARG A 312 14.04 3.73 2.90
CA ARG A 312 14.74 3.95 1.62
C ARG A 312 14.08 5.08 0.82
N PRO A 313 14.31 6.36 1.18
CA PRO A 313 13.71 7.49 0.48
C PRO A 313 14.14 7.57 -1.00
N GLU A 314 15.32 7.05 -1.36
CA GLU A 314 15.78 6.97 -2.74
C GLU A 314 14.92 6.04 -3.62
N ALA A 315 14.29 5.02 -3.02
CA ALA A 315 13.43 4.09 -3.75
C ALA A 315 12.20 4.82 -4.31
N LEU A 316 11.64 5.79 -3.57
CA LEU A 316 10.49 6.59 -4.01
C LEU A 316 10.74 7.20 -5.40
N VAL A 317 11.92 7.80 -5.58
CA VAL A 317 12.31 8.47 -6.82
C VAL A 317 12.44 7.47 -7.97
N GLN A 318 13.07 6.31 -7.71
CA GLN A 318 13.27 5.26 -8.71
C GLN A 318 11.92 4.67 -9.16
N ILE A 319 11.05 4.33 -8.21
CA ILE A 319 9.73 3.75 -8.46
C ILE A 319 8.85 4.74 -9.23
N ALA A 320 8.82 6.01 -8.82
CA ALA A 320 8.07 7.05 -9.51
C ALA A 320 8.53 7.23 -10.97
N SER A 321 9.85 7.25 -11.18
CA SER A 321 10.44 7.41 -12.52
C SER A 321 10.12 6.21 -13.42
N LEU A 322 10.18 5.00 -12.89
CA LEU A 322 9.79 3.78 -13.60
C LEU A 322 8.29 3.78 -13.93
N ALA A 323 7.42 4.16 -12.99
CA ALA A 323 5.98 4.24 -13.22
C ALA A 323 5.62 5.24 -14.32
N ILE A 324 6.24 6.43 -14.33
CA ILE A 324 6.07 7.43 -15.39
C ILE A 324 6.56 6.88 -16.73
N ARG A 325 7.77 6.28 -16.76
CA ARG A 325 8.34 5.73 -18.00
C ARG A 325 7.46 4.65 -18.63
N THR A 326 6.81 3.85 -17.78
CA THR A 326 6.01 2.69 -18.16
C THR A 326 4.52 3.00 -18.25
N GLY A 327 4.10 4.25 -18.06
CA GLY A 327 2.70 4.66 -18.24
C GLY A 327 1.76 4.19 -17.12
N ASN A 328 2.29 3.85 -15.95
CA ASN A 328 1.53 3.34 -14.81
C ASN A 328 1.14 4.47 -13.83
N GLY A 329 -0.02 4.33 -13.21
CA GLY A 329 -0.40 5.09 -12.03
C GLY A 329 0.28 4.51 -10.79
N LEU A 330 0.52 5.32 -9.77
CA LEU A 330 1.33 4.90 -8.63
C LEU A 330 0.76 5.38 -7.30
N LEU A 331 0.66 4.45 -6.36
CA LEU A 331 0.49 4.73 -4.93
C LEU A 331 1.75 4.32 -4.19
N LEU A 332 2.26 5.21 -3.36
CA LEU A 332 3.47 5.04 -2.57
C LEU A 332 3.11 5.03 -1.10
N LYS A 333 3.58 4.02 -0.37
CA LYS A 333 3.55 4.00 1.09
C LYS A 333 4.95 3.78 1.63
N GLY A 334 5.57 4.87 2.06
CA GLY A 334 6.86 4.82 2.74
C GLY A 334 6.73 4.53 4.24
N GLY A 335 7.83 4.12 4.86
CA GLY A 335 7.96 4.00 6.31
C GLY A 335 7.78 5.35 7.04
N LYS A 336 7.36 5.29 8.30
CA LYS A 336 7.09 6.49 9.12
C LYS A 336 8.37 7.28 9.44
N GLU A 337 9.50 6.60 9.47
CA GLU A 337 10.84 7.11 9.71
C GLU A 337 11.38 7.97 8.56
N ALA A 338 10.79 7.89 7.36
CA ALA A 338 11.19 8.67 6.19
C ALA A 338 10.13 9.71 5.79
N LYS A 339 9.31 10.16 6.75
CA LYS A 339 8.10 10.96 6.46
C LYS A 339 8.43 12.26 5.74
N ARG A 340 9.41 13.03 6.23
CA ARG A 340 9.75 14.34 5.65
C ARG A 340 10.41 14.19 4.29
N SER A 341 11.34 13.25 4.18
CA SER A 341 12.04 12.86 2.95
C SER A 341 11.05 12.46 1.86
N ASN A 342 10.10 11.58 2.18
CA ASN A 342 9.10 11.12 1.22
C ASN A 342 8.17 12.26 0.78
N ALA A 343 7.75 13.11 1.71
CA ALA A 343 6.88 14.25 1.41
C ALA A 343 7.57 15.26 0.47
N ILE A 344 8.83 15.61 0.73
CA ILE A 344 9.54 16.58 -0.13
C ILE A 344 9.84 16.00 -1.51
N LEU A 345 10.26 14.73 -1.59
CA LEU A 345 10.53 14.06 -2.86
C LEU A 345 9.25 13.92 -3.69
N HIS A 346 8.14 13.49 -3.08
CA HIS A 346 6.83 13.41 -3.72
C HIS A 346 6.37 14.76 -4.25
N LYS A 347 6.52 15.83 -3.47
CA LYS A 347 6.17 17.19 -3.86
C LYS A 347 6.97 17.66 -5.08
N ILE A 348 8.30 17.42 -5.09
CA ILE A 348 9.17 17.80 -6.21
C ILE A 348 8.75 17.04 -7.47
N ILE A 349 8.57 15.73 -7.38
CA ILE A 349 8.21 14.87 -8.52
C ILE A 349 6.84 15.29 -9.09
N THR A 350 5.82 15.41 -8.23
CA THR A 350 4.46 15.75 -8.68
C THR A 350 4.35 17.18 -9.21
N SER A 351 5.25 18.09 -8.83
CA SER A 351 5.31 19.44 -9.41
C SER A 351 5.77 19.45 -10.87
N CYS A 352 6.45 18.39 -11.33
CA CYS A 352 6.90 18.24 -12.72
C CYS A 352 5.85 17.58 -13.63
N ILE A 353 4.75 17.08 -13.06
CA ILE A 353 3.67 16.42 -13.82
C ILE A 353 2.77 17.51 -14.43
N PRO A 354 2.52 17.48 -15.76
CA PRO A 354 1.69 18.49 -16.40
C PRO A 354 0.24 18.41 -15.94
N GLU A 355 -0.46 19.55 -15.94
CA GLU A 355 -1.87 19.64 -15.53
C GLU A 355 -2.79 18.75 -16.38
N THR A 356 -2.42 18.48 -17.64
CA THR A 356 -3.15 17.58 -18.54
C THR A 356 -3.18 16.13 -18.07
N VAL A 357 -2.19 15.69 -17.28
CA VAL A 357 -2.17 14.37 -16.64
C VAL A 357 -2.74 14.46 -15.23
N GLY A 358 -2.43 15.54 -14.53
CA GLY A 358 -2.86 15.79 -13.17
C GLY A 358 -1.94 15.15 -12.12
N LYS A 359 -1.85 15.81 -10.96
CA LYS A 359 -0.99 15.38 -9.84
C LYS A 359 -1.44 14.06 -9.21
N GLY A 360 -2.68 13.63 -9.47
CA GLY A 360 -3.24 12.36 -8.99
C GLY A 360 -2.53 11.12 -9.55
N LEU A 361 -1.68 11.26 -10.57
CA LEU A 361 -0.86 10.17 -11.12
C LEU A 361 -0.04 9.43 -10.05
N ILE A 362 0.47 10.17 -9.07
CA ILE A 362 1.29 9.64 -7.99
C ILE A 362 0.69 10.06 -6.65
N GLY A 363 0.08 9.12 -5.94
CA GLY A 363 -0.43 9.31 -4.58
C GLY A 363 0.60 8.89 -3.52
N LEU A 364 0.77 9.70 -2.47
CA LEU A 364 1.56 9.35 -1.29
C LEU A 364 0.62 9.05 -0.12
N VAL A 365 0.57 7.79 0.29
CA VAL A 365 -0.24 7.31 1.42
C VAL A 365 0.52 7.60 2.71
N THR A 366 -0.06 8.42 3.59
CA THR A 366 0.62 8.89 4.81
C THR A 366 0.27 8.04 6.04
N SER A 367 -0.94 7.48 6.09
CA SER A 367 -1.40 6.63 7.20
C SER A 367 -1.09 5.14 7.00
N ARG A 368 -0.76 4.44 8.08
CA ARG A 368 -0.60 2.96 8.07
C ARG A 368 -1.96 2.26 8.00
N ASP A 369 -3.00 2.87 8.55
CA ASP A 369 -4.33 2.27 8.69
C ASP A 369 -5.05 2.14 7.34
N GLU A 370 -4.54 2.80 6.30
CA GLU A 370 -5.04 2.70 4.93
C GLU A 370 -4.51 1.48 4.17
N ILE A 371 -3.42 0.85 4.62
CA ILE A 371 -2.81 -0.30 3.92
C ILE A 371 -3.81 -1.46 3.78
N PRO A 372 -4.51 -1.92 4.83
CA PRO A 372 -5.47 -3.02 4.72
C PRO A 372 -6.60 -2.73 3.72
N GLU A 373 -7.05 -1.48 3.62
CA GLU A 373 -8.08 -1.09 2.66
C GLU A 373 -7.54 -1.06 1.23
N LEU A 374 -6.34 -0.52 1.01
CA LEU A 374 -5.67 -0.54 -0.30
C LEU A 374 -5.43 -1.98 -0.81
N LEU A 375 -5.04 -2.89 0.08
CA LEU A 375 -4.81 -4.29 -0.27
C LEU A 375 -6.08 -5.06 -0.67
N LYS A 376 -7.28 -4.49 -0.46
CA LYS A 376 -8.57 -5.03 -0.92
C LYS A 376 -9.03 -4.47 -2.27
N LEU A 377 -8.31 -3.50 -2.85
CA LEU A 377 -8.72 -2.82 -4.09
C LEU A 377 -8.20 -3.54 -5.34
N ASP A 378 -8.45 -4.85 -5.47
CA ASP A 378 -8.09 -5.65 -6.66
C ASP A 378 -8.91 -5.26 -7.91
N ASP A 379 -9.93 -4.42 -7.74
CA ASP A 379 -10.67 -3.81 -8.83
C ASP A 379 -9.95 -2.60 -9.47
N VAL A 380 -9.01 -1.96 -8.74
CA VAL A 380 -8.32 -0.73 -9.17
C VAL A 380 -6.79 -0.84 -9.18
N ILE A 381 -6.20 -1.59 -8.26
CA ILE A 381 -4.76 -1.77 -8.13
C ILE A 381 -4.37 -3.08 -8.82
N ASP A 382 -3.44 -2.99 -9.75
CA ASP A 382 -3.08 -4.10 -10.65
C ASP A 382 -1.83 -4.86 -10.18
N LEU A 383 -0.97 -4.24 -9.35
CA LEU A 383 0.21 -4.89 -8.79
C LEU A 383 0.62 -4.26 -7.45
N VAL A 384 0.97 -5.09 -6.46
CA VAL A 384 1.60 -4.65 -5.20
C VAL A 384 3.07 -5.04 -5.19
N ILE A 385 3.94 -4.10 -4.79
CA ILE A 385 5.38 -4.31 -4.70
C ILE A 385 5.86 -3.97 -3.28
N PRO A 386 6.10 -4.97 -2.42
CA PRO A 386 6.74 -4.75 -1.12
C PRO A 386 8.26 -4.64 -1.26
N ARG A 387 8.86 -3.59 -0.67
CA ARG A 387 10.31 -3.36 -0.57
C ARG A 387 10.71 -3.12 0.88
N GLY A 388 10.87 -4.20 1.64
CA GLY A 388 11.20 -4.12 3.07
C GLY A 388 11.68 -5.45 3.61
N SER A 389 11.40 -5.69 4.89
CA SER A 389 11.71 -6.96 5.55
C SER A 389 10.94 -8.16 4.97
N ASN A 390 11.48 -9.37 5.15
CA ASN A 390 10.81 -10.62 4.77
C ASN A 390 9.41 -10.71 5.43
N ALA A 391 9.30 -10.29 6.68
CA ALA A 391 8.03 -10.24 7.42
C ALA A 391 6.97 -9.35 6.75
N LEU A 392 7.36 -8.16 6.28
CA LEU A 392 6.47 -7.27 5.53
C LEU A 392 5.97 -7.94 4.24
N VAL A 393 6.88 -8.57 3.49
CA VAL A 393 6.54 -9.26 2.23
C VAL A 393 5.56 -10.41 2.50
N TYR A 394 5.81 -11.25 3.50
CA TYR A 394 4.93 -12.34 3.90
C TYR A 394 3.55 -11.84 4.33
N GLN A 395 3.50 -10.77 5.14
CA GLN A 395 2.25 -10.16 5.57
C GLN A 395 1.43 -9.67 4.37
N ILE A 396 2.04 -8.94 3.44
CA ILE A 396 1.34 -8.43 2.25
C ILE A 396 0.83 -9.59 1.38
N LYS A 397 1.67 -10.58 1.09
CA LYS A 397 1.30 -11.75 0.26
C LYS A 397 0.10 -12.52 0.83
N SER A 398 -0.04 -12.58 2.15
CA SER A 398 -1.15 -13.26 2.83
C SER A 398 -2.41 -12.39 2.99
N SER A 399 -2.32 -11.08 2.75
CA SER A 399 -3.39 -10.11 3.05
C SER A 399 -4.10 -9.55 1.81
N THR A 400 -3.73 -9.96 0.58
CA THR A 400 -4.28 -9.39 -0.66
C THR A 400 -4.55 -10.44 -1.73
N GLN A 401 -5.53 -10.17 -2.60
CA GLN A 401 -5.76 -10.90 -3.85
C GLN A 401 -5.06 -10.22 -5.05
N ILE A 402 -4.53 -9.01 -4.87
CA ILE A 402 -3.77 -8.31 -5.90
C ILE A 402 -2.46 -9.07 -6.13
N PRO A 403 -2.01 -9.27 -7.39
CA PRO A 403 -0.71 -9.86 -7.65
C PRO A 403 0.42 -9.14 -6.90
N VAL A 404 1.32 -9.89 -6.27
CA VAL A 404 2.44 -9.34 -5.49
C VAL A 404 3.75 -9.68 -6.18
N LEU A 405 4.55 -8.65 -6.52
CA LEU A 405 5.88 -8.81 -7.09
C LEU A 405 6.94 -8.50 -6.04
N GLY A 406 7.76 -9.50 -5.72
CA GLY A 406 8.88 -9.39 -4.78
C GLY A 406 9.36 -10.75 -4.31
N HIS A 407 10.52 -10.79 -3.68
CA HIS A 407 11.06 -11.98 -3.03
C HIS A 407 10.82 -11.92 -1.52
N ALA A 408 10.55 -13.08 -0.92
CA ALA A 408 10.38 -13.17 0.53
C ALA A 408 11.69 -13.53 1.25
N ASP A 409 12.63 -14.19 0.57
CA ASP A 409 13.89 -14.67 1.17
C ASP A 409 15.04 -14.54 0.16
N GLY A 410 16.27 -14.35 0.66
CA GLY A 410 17.50 -14.14 -0.09
C GLY A 410 18.59 -15.20 0.12
N ILE A 411 18.23 -16.49 0.14
CA ILE A 411 19.17 -17.59 0.41
C ILE A 411 19.89 -17.98 -0.88
N CYS A 412 21.06 -17.37 -1.09
CA CYS A 412 21.90 -17.52 -2.27
C CYS A 412 23.08 -18.45 -2.02
N HIS A 413 23.45 -19.25 -3.02
CA HIS A 413 24.56 -20.20 -2.95
C HIS A 413 25.71 -19.82 -3.86
N VAL A 414 26.92 -20.15 -3.42
CA VAL A 414 28.09 -20.28 -4.31
C VAL A 414 28.57 -21.73 -4.21
N TYR A 415 28.63 -22.43 -5.34
CA TYR A 415 29.20 -23.77 -5.45
C TYR A 415 30.60 -23.70 -6.04
N VAL A 416 31.61 -24.20 -5.32
CA VAL A 416 33.00 -24.29 -5.79
C VAL A 416 33.28 -25.73 -6.21
N ASP A 417 33.44 -25.93 -7.51
CA ASP A 417 33.71 -27.23 -8.11
C ASP A 417 35.18 -27.66 -7.92
N LYS A 418 35.45 -28.96 -8.03
CA LYS A 418 36.82 -29.53 -7.95
C LYS A 418 37.80 -28.94 -8.97
N SER A 419 37.30 -28.44 -10.11
CA SER A 419 38.10 -27.84 -11.19
C SER A 419 38.19 -26.31 -11.10
N ALA A 420 37.72 -25.71 -10.00
CA ALA A 420 37.77 -24.26 -9.82
C ALA A 420 39.20 -23.73 -9.79
N ASP A 421 39.41 -22.58 -10.44
CA ASP A 421 40.55 -21.72 -10.16
C ASP A 421 40.38 -21.13 -8.74
N MET A 422 41.27 -21.51 -7.82
CA MET A 422 41.16 -21.14 -6.42
C MET A 422 41.31 -19.63 -6.17
N GLU A 423 42.04 -18.89 -7.01
CA GLU A 423 42.12 -17.43 -6.90
C GLU A 423 40.79 -16.79 -7.30
N LYS A 424 40.15 -17.27 -8.37
CA LYS A 424 38.79 -16.82 -8.74
C LYS A 424 37.79 -17.18 -7.63
N ALA A 425 37.84 -18.40 -7.10
CA ALA A 425 36.96 -18.86 -6.04
C ALA A 425 37.04 -17.97 -4.80
N LYS A 426 38.25 -17.67 -4.31
CA LYS A 426 38.46 -16.76 -3.16
C LYS A 426 37.86 -15.38 -3.40
N ASN A 427 38.16 -14.78 -4.56
CA ASN A 427 37.65 -13.44 -4.89
C ASN A 427 36.11 -13.41 -4.98
N ILE A 428 35.51 -14.40 -5.64
CA ILE A 428 34.05 -14.48 -5.83
C ILE A 428 33.34 -14.74 -4.50
N VAL A 429 33.79 -15.73 -3.72
CA VAL A 429 33.19 -16.09 -2.43
C VAL A 429 33.28 -14.91 -1.45
N LEU A 430 34.43 -14.23 -1.42
CA LEU A 430 34.62 -13.10 -0.53
C LEU A 430 33.73 -11.92 -0.92
N ASP A 431 33.70 -11.55 -2.19
CA ASP A 431 32.83 -10.47 -2.68
C ASP A 431 31.35 -10.79 -2.42
N ALA A 432 30.93 -12.02 -2.72
CA ALA A 432 29.56 -12.47 -2.56
C ALA A 432 29.04 -12.36 -1.12
N LYS A 433 29.90 -12.53 -0.09
CA LYS A 433 29.50 -12.38 1.32
C LYS A 433 29.76 -10.98 1.89
N THR A 434 30.90 -10.36 1.55
CA THR A 434 31.43 -9.22 2.32
C THR A 434 31.20 -7.84 1.70
N ASP A 435 30.85 -7.73 0.41
CA ASP A 435 30.54 -6.45 -0.25
C ASP A 435 29.37 -5.73 0.47
N TYR A 436 28.26 -6.44 0.63
CA TYR A 436 27.10 -5.94 1.36
C TYR A 436 26.33 -7.10 2.01
N PRO A 437 26.70 -7.53 3.23
CA PRO A 437 26.16 -8.75 3.85
C PRO A 437 24.66 -8.75 4.10
N ALA A 438 24.03 -7.57 4.19
CA ALA A 438 22.60 -7.41 4.40
C ALA A 438 21.79 -7.35 3.08
N ALA A 439 22.44 -7.52 1.93
CA ALA A 439 21.76 -7.61 0.64
C ALA A 439 21.10 -8.98 0.46
N CYS A 440 19.93 -9.03 -0.17
CA CYS A 440 19.20 -10.27 -0.45
C CYS A 440 19.89 -11.21 -1.47
N ASN A 441 20.93 -10.74 -2.14
CA ASN A 441 21.75 -11.52 -3.07
C ASN A 441 23.16 -11.81 -2.50
N ALA A 442 23.40 -11.55 -1.22
CA ALA A 442 24.63 -11.96 -0.56
C ALA A 442 24.66 -13.49 -0.44
N MET A 443 25.84 -14.10 -0.55
CA MET A 443 25.99 -15.54 -0.34
C MET A 443 25.61 -15.90 1.10
N GLU A 444 24.67 -16.82 1.28
CA GLU A 444 24.28 -17.35 2.59
C GLU A 444 24.86 -18.76 2.82
N THR A 445 25.02 -19.54 1.75
CA THR A 445 25.59 -20.89 1.81
C THR A 445 26.70 -21.08 0.77
N LEU A 446 27.86 -21.55 1.22
CA LEU A 446 28.99 -21.98 0.40
C LEU A 446 28.96 -23.52 0.26
N LEU A 447 28.74 -24.01 -0.96
CA LEU A 447 28.84 -25.43 -1.28
C LEU A 447 30.22 -25.71 -1.87
N VAL A 448 30.90 -26.76 -1.41
CA VAL A 448 32.25 -27.08 -1.87
C VAL A 448 32.33 -28.55 -2.25
N HIS A 449 32.87 -28.82 -3.44
CA HIS A 449 33.06 -30.19 -3.89
C HIS A 449 34.05 -30.93 -2.97
N GLU A 450 33.73 -32.18 -2.60
CA GLU A 450 34.57 -33.01 -1.73
C GLU A 450 36.04 -33.14 -2.17
N GLY A 451 36.33 -33.12 -3.48
CA GLY A 451 37.69 -33.22 -4.01
C GLY A 451 38.61 -32.06 -3.61
N LEU A 452 38.04 -30.93 -3.17
CA LEU A 452 38.81 -29.79 -2.65
C LEU A 452 39.30 -29.99 -1.22
N MET A 453 38.82 -31.04 -0.52
CA MET A 453 39.36 -31.44 0.78
C MET A 453 40.79 -31.98 0.62
N ASP A 454 41.03 -32.78 -0.42
CA ASP A 454 42.33 -33.42 -0.67
C ASP A 454 43.40 -32.41 -1.12
N THR A 455 42.99 -31.33 -1.80
CA THR A 455 43.90 -30.28 -2.28
C THR A 455 44.17 -29.19 -1.24
N GLY A 456 43.43 -29.18 -0.12
CA GLY A 456 43.48 -28.12 0.89
C GLY A 456 42.68 -26.86 0.52
N GLY A 457 42.01 -26.82 -0.64
CA GLY A 457 41.26 -25.66 -1.11
C GLY A 457 40.12 -25.23 -0.18
N VAL A 458 39.48 -26.18 0.52
CA VAL A 458 38.46 -25.86 1.53
C VAL A 458 39.05 -25.02 2.67
N ASN A 459 40.25 -25.38 3.15
CA ASN A 459 40.91 -24.65 4.23
C ASN A 459 41.31 -23.24 3.79
N GLU A 460 41.75 -23.06 2.54
CA GLU A 460 42.06 -21.73 2.00
C GLU A 460 40.84 -20.81 2.00
N LEU A 461 39.67 -21.31 1.56
CA LEU A 461 38.42 -20.55 1.56
C LEU A 461 37.97 -20.18 2.97
N LEU A 462 38.07 -21.12 3.92
CA LEU A 462 37.74 -20.87 5.33
C LEU A 462 38.63 -19.78 5.93
N ILE A 463 39.95 -19.88 5.71
CA ILE A 463 40.92 -18.91 6.24
C ILE A 463 40.65 -17.52 5.67
N GLU A 464 40.38 -17.41 4.37
CA GLU A 464 40.10 -16.10 3.74
C GLU A 464 38.84 -15.45 4.33
N LEU A 465 37.75 -16.22 4.45
CA LEU A 465 36.50 -15.76 5.05
C LEU A 465 36.67 -15.35 6.52
N GLN A 466 37.35 -16.18 7.33
CA GLN A 466 37.60 -15.89 8.74
C GLN A 466 38.51 -14.67 8.93
N THR A 467 39.54 -14.51 8.09
CA THR A 467 40.44 -13.35 8.12
C THR A 467 39.68 -12.05 7.87
N LYS A 468 38.58 -12.12 7.13
CA LYS A 468 37.69 -11.00 6.82
C LYS A 468 36.57 -10.82 7.84
N GLY A 469 36.56 -11.62 8.90
CA GLY A 469 35.62 -11.53 10.01
C GLY A 469 34.30 -12.27 9.78
N VAL A 470 34.22 -13.16 8.80
CA VAL A 470 33.01 -13.96 8.56
C VAL A 470 32.95 -15.13 9.54
N SER A 471 31.82 -15.25 10.24
CA SER A 471 31.51 -16.40 11.09
C SER A 471 30.98 -17.55 10.22
N ILE A 472 31.52 -18.76 10.38
CA ILE A 472 31.20 -19.88 9.49
C ILE A 472 30.54 -20.99 10.32
N ASN A 473 29.34 -21.39 9.90
CA ASN A 473 28.65 -22.57 10.44
C ASN A 473 28.75 -23.72 9.44
N GLY A 474 28.96 -24.94 9.91
CA GLY A 474 28.96 -26.14 9.07
C GLY A 474 27.58 -26.78 8.97
N GLY A 475 27.20 -27.22 7.78
CA GLY A 475 26.16 -28.25 7.64
C GLY A 475 26.64 -29.61 8.17
N PRO A 476 25.81 -30.67 8.20
CA PRO A 476 26.16 -31.94 8.83
C PRO A 476 27.52 -32.54 8.43
N ARG A 477 27.89 -32.49 7.14
CA ARG A 477 29.14 -33.10 6.68
C ARG A 477 30.32 -32.18 6.98
N ALA A 478 30.21 -30.89 6.69
CA ALA A 478 31.20 -29.88 7.05
C ALA A 478 31.45 -29.77 8.56
N CYS A 479 30.42 -29.81 9.40
CA CYS A 479 30.50 -29.79 10.86
C CYS A 479 31.38 -30.94 11.38
N THR A 480 31.16 -32.14 10.84
CA THR A 480 31.93 -33.34 11.21
C THR A 480 33.38 -33.28 10.70
N LEU A 481 33.58 -32.89 9.44
CA LEU A 481 34.89 -32.92 8.80
C LEU A 481 35.82 -31.76 9.19
N LEU A 482 35.24 -30.58 9.47
CA LEU A 482 35.97 -29.33 9.69
C LEU A 482 35.88 -28.84 11.14
N ASN A 483 35.14 -29.54 12.01
CA ASN A 483 34.92 -29.18 13.41
C ASN A 483 34.36 -27.75 13.60
N LEU A 484 33.37 -27.40 12.76
CA LEU A 484 32.68 -26.10 12.77
C LEU A 484 31.40 -26.17 13.61
N PRO A 485 30.91 -25.04 14.18
CA PRO A 485 29.60 -25.00 14.83
C PRO A 485 28.50 -25.37 13.82
N ALA A 486 27.47 -26.08 14.27
CA ALA A 486 26.39 -26.51 13.39
C ALA A 486 25.54 -25.32 12.93
N ALA A 487 25.18 -25.30 11.64
CA ALA A 487 24.21 -24.34 11.11
C ALA A 487 22.81 -24.58 11.70
N PRO A 488 22.00 -23.53 11.97
CA PRO A 488 20.64 -23.70 12.48
C PRO A 488 19.73 -24.47 11.52
N SER A 489 19.90 -24.22 10.22
CA SER A 489 19.18 -24.84 9.10
C SER A 489 19.94 -24.51 7.80
N PHE A 490 19.79 -25.35 6.77
CA PHE A 490 20.24 -24.98 5.42
C PHE A 490 19.38 -23.88 4.78
N HIS A 491 18.12 -23.76 5.21
CA HIS A 491 17.23 -22.71 4.78
C HIS A 491 17.24 -21.58 5.81
N HIS A 492 18.33 -20.80 5.84
CA HIS A 492 18.51 -19.69 6.77
C HIS A 492 19.23 -18.53 6.09
N GLU A 493 18.64 -17.33 6.15
CA GLU A 493 19.23 -16.09 5.68
C GLU A 493 19.83 -15.34 6.89
N TYR A 494 21.16 -15.17 6.92
CA TYR A 494 21.84 -14.52 8.04
C TYR A 494 21.84 -12.99 7.90
N SER A 495 21.83 -12.46 6.67
CA SER A 495 21.90 -11.02 6.35
C SER A 495 23.02 -10.27 7.11
N SER A 496 24.12 -10.95 7.41
CA SER A 496 25.22 -10.48 8.25
C SER A 496 26.54 -11.12 7.83
N MET A 497 27.64 -10.83 8.54
CA MET A 497 28.96 -11.46 8.35
C MET A 497 28.99 -12.92 8.87
N THR A 498 28.01 -13.72 8.43
CA THR A 498 27.85 -15.13 8.76
C THR A 498 27.40 -15.90 7.51
N CYS A 499 27.87 -17.12 7.34
CA CYS A 499 27.41 -18.03 6.30
C CYS A 499 27.46 -19.51 6.75
N THR A 500 26.76 -20.36 6.01
CA THR A 500 26.88 -21.82 6.11
C THR A 500 27.90 -22.33 5.10
N ILE A 501 28.67 -23.36 5.45
CA ILE A 501 29.47 -24.15 4.51
C ILE A 501 29.01 -25.60 4.52
N GLU A 502 28.93 -26.24 3.36
CA GLU A 502 28.64 -27.67 3.24
C GLU A 502 29.46 -28.33 2.13
N ILE A 503 29.87 -29.59 2.37
CA ILE A 503 30.61 -30.41 1.43
C ILE A 503 29.65 -31.29 0.63
N VAL A 504 29.74 -31.21 -0.70
CA VAL A 504 28.89 -31.97 -1.64
C VAL A 504 29.74 -32.87 -2.53
N ASP A 505 29.14 -33.97 -3.01
CA ASP A 505 29.85 -34.99 -3.79
C ASP A 505 30.20 -34.48 -5.19
N ASP A 506 29.28 -33.77 -5.84
CA ASP A 506 29.43 -33.28 -7.20
C ASP A 506 28.46 -32.11 -7.52
N VAL A 507 28.43 -31.69 -8.78
CA VAL A 507 27.53 -30.63 -9.27
C VAL A 507 26.05 -30.98 -9.15
N HIS A 508 25.67 -32.26 -9.26
CA HIS A 508 24.27 -32.67 -9.15
C HIS A 508 23.80 -32.58 -7.70
N ALA A 509 24.63 -33.02 -6.76
CA ALA A 509 24.38 -32.84 -5.34
C ALA A 509 24.29 -31.34 -4.96
N ALA A 510 25.11 -30.48 -5.59
CA ALA A 510 25.01 -29.03 -5.43
C ALA A 510 23.68 -28.46 -5.94
N ILE A 511 23.26 -28.88 -7.15
CA ILE A 511 21.97 -28.46 -7.75
C ILE A 511 20.80 -28.90 -6.86
N ASP A 512 20.78 -30.17 -6.44
CA ASP A 512 19.74 -30.71 -5.57
C ASP A 512 19.67 -29.95 -4.23
N HIS A 513 20.82 -29.58 -3.67
CA HIS A 513 20.89 -28.74 -2.48
C HIS A 513 20.26 -27.37 -2.72
N ILE A 514 20.65 -26.68 -3.81
CA ILE A 514 20.14 -25.35 -4.16
C ILE A 514 18.63 -25.39 -4.37
N HIS A 515 18.09 -26.36 -5.11
CA HIS A 515 16.65 -26.49 -5.32
C HIS A 515 15.87 -26.75 -4.03
N LYS A 516 16.45 -27.51 -3.10
CA LYS A 516 15.81 -27.88 -1.85
C LYS A 516 15.88 -26.79 -0.79
N HIS A 517 16.97 -26.03 -0.75
CA HIS A 517 17.28 -25.13 0.36
C HIS A 517 17.42 -23.66 -0.03
N GLY A 518 17.61 -23.32 -1.30
CA GLY A 518 17.65 -21.95 -1.78
C GLY A 518 16.29 -21.27 -1.87
N SER A 519 16.33 -19.95 -2.04
CA SER A 519 15.12 -19.14 -2.26
C SER A 519 14.83 -18.87 -3.75
N ALA A 520 15.56 -19.56 -4.65
CA ALA A 520 15.54 -19.35 -6.09
C ALA A 520 15.87 -17.89 -6.50
N HIS A 521 16.73 -17.22 -5.73
CA HIS A 521 17.14 -15.84 -5.96
C HIS A 521 18.35 -15.75 -6.90
N THR A 522 19.56 -15.97 -6.38
CA THR A 522 20.80 -15.92 -7.17
C THR A 522 21.73 -17.01 -6.71
N ASP A 523 22.23 -17.82 -7.64
CA ASP A 523 23.18 -18.88 -7.32
C ASP A 523 24.32 -18.91 -8.34
N CYS A 524 25.52 -19.24 -7.89
CA CYS A 524 26.74 -19.19 -8.70
C CYS A 524 27.51 -20.50 -8.63
N ILE A 525 28.09 -20.91 -9.76
CA ILE A 525 29.14 -21.94 -9.82
C ILE A 525 30.50 -21.30 -10.12
N VAL A 526 31.53 -21.78 -9.44
CA VAL A 526 32.93 -21.50 -9.75
C VAL A 526 33.59 -22.78 -10.27
N THR A 527 33.99 -22.78 -11.54
CA THR A 527 34.56 -23.94 -12.23
C THR A 527 35.30 -23.52 -13.51
N GLU A 528 36.36 -24.22 -13.89
CA GLU A 528 36.99 -24.10 -15.21
C GLU A 528 36.52 -25.19 -16.18
N ASP A 529 35.73 -26.16 -15.72
CA ASP A 529 35.11 -27.18 -16.55
C ASP A 529 33.82 -26.64 -17.20
N SER A 530 33.86 -26.46 -18.53
CA SER A 530 32.75 -25.93 -19.30
C SER A 530 31.51 -26.83 -19.30
N GLU A 531 31.69 -28.15 -19.24
CA GLU A 531 30.55 -29.09 -19.23
C GLU A 531 29.80 -29.00 -17.90
N VAL A 532 30.55 -28.92 -16.79
CA VAL A 532 29.99 -28.73 -15.45
C VAL A 532 29.30 -27.36 -15.31
N ALA A 533 29.91 -26.30 -15.84
CA ALA A 533 29.30 -24.98 -15.88
C ALA A 533 27.95 -24.99 -16.62
N ASP A 534 27.91 -25.61 -17.81
CA ASP A 534 26.70 -25.72 -18.62
C ASP A 534 25.60 -26.53 -17.93
N ILE A 535 25.97 -27.61 -17.23
CA ILE A 535 25.03 -28.40 -16.41
C ILE A 535 24.39 -27.52 -15.34
N PHE A 536 25.21 -26.77 -14.59
CA PHE A 536 24.73 -25.91 -13.51
C PHE A 536 23.82 -24.79 -14.04
N LEU A 537 24.26 -24.05 -15.07
CA LEU A 537 23.52 -22.94 -15.66
C LEU A 537 22.15 -23.36 -16.22
N ARG A 538 22.02 -24.59 -16.73
CA ARG A 538 20.77 -25.10 -17.29
C ARG A 538 19.83 -25.69 -16.24
N GLN A 539 20.37 -26.29 -15.18
CA GLN A 539 19.57 -27.05 -14.22
C GLN A 539 19.20 -26.26 -12.96
N VAL A 540 20.03 -25.31 -12.53
CA VAL A 540 19.67 -24.43 -11.41
C VAL A 540 18.51 -23.52 -11.82
N ASP A 541 17.43 -23.56 -11.05
CA ASP A 541 16.17 -22.87 -11.38
C ASP A 541 15.98 -21.66 -10.46
N SER A 542 16.95 -20.77 -10.49
CA SER A 542 16.95 -19.50 -9.75
C SER A 542 16.69 -18.32 -10.68
N ALA A 543 16.33 -17.18 -10.12
CA ALA A 543 16.03 -15.98 -10.89
C ALA A 543 17.26 -15.46 -11.66
N ALA A 544 18.46 -15.64 -11.09
CA ALA A 544 19.72 -15.45 -11.77
C ALA A 544 20.67 -16.61 -11.45
N VAL A 545 21.37 -17.12 -12.46
CA VAL A 545 22.37 -18.19 -12.32
C VAL A 545 23.67 -17.73 -12.96
N PHE A 546 24.77 -17.77 -12.22
CA PHE A 546 26.06 -17.24 -12.64
C PHE A 546 27.13 -18.32 -12.75
N HIS A 547 28.09 -18.09 -13.64
CA HIS A 547 29.32 -18.86 -13.76
C HIS A 547 30.51 -17.92 -13.57
N ASN A 548 31.39 -18.23 -12.62
CA ASN A 548 32.60 -17.46 -12.32
C ASN A 548 32.34 -15.96 -12.07
N ALA A 549 31.20 -15.61 -11.46
CA ALA A 549 30.83 -14.24 -11.11
C ALA A 549 30.08 -14.17 -9.77
N SER A 550 30.33 -13.11 -8.99
CA SER A 550 29.69 -12.92 -7.68
C SER A 550 28.16 -12.82 -7.78
N THR A 551 27.46 -13.39 -6.80
CA THR A 551 25.99 -13.27 -6.67
C THR A 551 25.54 -11.81 -6.52
N ARG A 552 26.43 -10.92 -6.07
CA ARG A 552 26.19 -9.47 -5.95
C ARG A 552 25.90 -8.80 -7.29
N PHE A 553 26.25 -9.41 -8.42
CA PHE A 553 25.89 -8.88 -9.74
C PHE A 553 24.38 -8.90 -10.03
N SER A 554 23.57 -9.68 -9.30
CA SER A 554 22.11 -9.69 -9.46
C SER A 554 21.48 -8.41 -8.92
N ASP A 555 21.53 -7.35 -9.72
CA ASP A 555 21.05 -6.00 -9.44
C ASP A 555 20.67 -5.33 -10.77
N GLY A 556 19.56 -4.58 -10.80
CA GLY A 556 19.03 -4.01 -12.04
C GLY A 556 19.99 -3.03 -12.74
N PHE A 557 20.76 -2.26 -11.98
CA PHE A 557 21.76 -1.37 -12.57
C PHE A 557 22.92 -2.18 -13.16
N ARG A 558 23.43 -3.17 -12.42
CA ARG A 558 24.51 -4.06 -12.89
C ARG A 558 24.10 -4.90 -14.12
N PHE A 559 22.82 -5.21 -14.26
CA PHE A 559 22.25 -5.89 -15.43
C PHE A 559 21.97 -4.95 -16.62
N GLY A 560 22.22 -3.64 -16.49
CA GLY A 560 21.99 -2.67 -17.56
C GLY A 560 20.52 -2.26 -17.73
N LEU A 561 19.65 -2.52 -16.74
CA LEU A 561 18.23 -2.13 -16.77
C LEU A 561 18.01 -0.66 -16.39
N GLY A 562 19.07 0.07 -16.03
CA GLY A 562 19.05 1.48 -15.64
C GLY A 562 18.52 1.71 -14.22
N ALA A 563 17.32 1.20 -13.92
CA ALA A 563 16.72 1.21 -12.59
C ALA A 563 15.93 -0.09 -12.36
N GLU A 564 15.68 -0.41 -11.09
CA GLU A 564 14.83 -1.53 -10.69
C GLU A 564 13.77 -1.11 -9.68
N VAL A 565 12.61 -1.74 -9.75
CA VAL A 565 11.54 -1.62 -8.76
C VAL A 565 11.68 -2.67 -7.65
N GLY A 566 12.34 -3.79 -7.94
CA GLY A 566 12.39 -4.99 -7.10
C GLY A 566 13.24 -6.08 -7.73
N ILE A 567 13.56 -7.11 -6.95
CA ILE A 567 13.95 -8.41 -7.48
C ILE A 567 12.77 -9.37 -7.25
N SER A 568 12.46 -10.19 -8.24
CA SER A 568 11.37 -11.16 -8.19
C SER A 568 11.92 -12.58 -8.29
N THR A 569 11.56 -13.43 -7.33
CA THR A 569 11.78 -14.88 -7.43
C THR A 569 10.57 -15.62 -7.99
N SER A 570 9.51 -14.88 -8.38
CA SER A 570 8.33 -15.45 -9.03
C SER A 570 8.66 -16.07 -10.38
N ARG A 571 7.97 -17.14 -10.73
CA ARG A 571 8.08 -17.81 -12.04
C ARG A 571 7.10 -17.27 -13.07
N ILE A 572 6.20 -16.39 -12.67
CA ILE A 572 5.21 -15.75 -13.54
C ILE A 572 5.50 -14.25 -13.67
N HIS A 573 5.14 -13.69 -14.83
CA HIS A 573 5.29 -12.27 -15.18
C HIS A 573 6.73 -11.79 -15.34
N ALA A 574 7.45 -11.53 -14.23
CA ALA A 574 8.82 -11.02 -14.24
C ALA A 574 9.66 -11.74 -13.17
N ARG A 575 10.90 -12.08 -13.53
CA ARG A 575 11.83 -12.87 -12.70
C ARG A 575 13.24 -12.26 -12.77
N GLY A 576 13.91 -12.17 -11.63
CA GLY A 576 15.18 -11.47 -11.47
C GLY A 576 14.98 -9.98 -11.16
N PRO A 577 16.00 -9.13 -11.34
CA PRO A 577 15.86 -7.68 -11.25
C PRO A 577 14.79 -7.16 -12.22
N VAL A 578 13.85 -6.37 -11.69
CA VAL A 578 12.65 -5.93 -12.41
C VAL A 578 12.78 -4.46 -12.78
N GLY A 579 13.11 -4.20 -14.05
CA GLY A 579 13.18 -2.85 -14.64
C GLY A 579 11.90 -2.44 -15.39
N VAL A 580 12.06 -1.67 -16.46
CA VAL A 580 10.96 -1.14 -17.30
C VAL A 580 10.02 -2.24 -17.81
N GLU A 581 10.57 -3.31 -18.41
CA GLU A 581 9.77 -4.39 -19.01
C GLU A 581 8.89 -5.11 -18.00
N GLY A 582 9.37 -5.29 -16.77
CA GLY A 582 8.64 -5.96 -15.71
C GLY A 582 7.45 -5.15 -15.15
N LEU A 583 7.27 -3.92 -15.58
CA LEU A 583 6.11 -3.07 -15.26
C LEU A 583 5.15 -2.91 -16.45
N LEU A 584 5.31 -3.75 -17.47
CA LEU A 584 4.45 -3.82 -18.65
C LEU A 584 3.82 -5.20 -18.75
N THR A 585 2.66 -5.27 -19.36
CA THR A 585 2.00 -6.47 -19.84
C THR A 585 1.84 -6.40 -21.37
N THR A 586 1.04 -7.29 -21.94
CA THR A 586 0.74 -7.30 -23.37
C THR A 586 -0.76 -7.29 -23.63
N ARG A 587 -1.17 -6.69 -24.74
CA ARG A 587 -2.56 -6.71 -25.22
C ARG A 587 -2.63 -7.02 -26.71
N TRP A 588 -3.75 -7.54 -27.15
CA TRP A 588 -4.03 -7.84 -28.55
C TRP A 588 -4.90 -6.75 -29.16
N ILE A 589 -4.46 -6.15 -30.26
CA ILE A 589 -5.18 -5.13 -31.02
C ILE A 589 -5.46 -5.70 -32.41
N ALA A 590 -6.73 -5.72 -32.79
CA ALA A 590 -7.16 -6.24 -34.09
C ALA A 590 -7.76 -5.13 -34.94
N ARG A 591 -7.41 -5.09 -36.22
CA ARG A 591 -7.93 -4.16 -37.22
C ARG A 591 -8.52 -4.95 -38.37
N GLY A 592 -9.84 -4.90 -38.50
CA GLY A 592 -10.57 -5.58 -39.56
C GLY A 592 -11.45 -4.63 -40.36
N ASN A 593 -12.04 -5.15 -41.43
CA ASN A 593 -12.95 -4.41 -42.32
C ASN A 593 -14.31 -5.11 -42.42
N GLY A 594 -14.96 -5.32 -41.28
CA GLY A 594 -16.25 -6.06 -41.21
C GLY A 594 -16.13 -7.58 -41.11
N HIS A 595 -14.97 -8.10 -40.69
CA HIS A 595 -14.77 -9.52 -40.42
C HIS A 595 -15.78 -10.03 -39.37
N VAL A 596 -16.46 -11.13 -39.69
CA VAL A 596 -17.38 -11.86 -38.80
C VAL A 596 -16.96 -13.32 -38.73
N VAL A 597 -17.24 -13.98 -37.60
CA VAL A 597 -16.86 -15.39 -37.42
C VAL A 597 -17.81 -16.32 -38.19
N ASP A 598 -19.14 -16.12 -38.14
CA ASP A 598 -20.17 -16.95 -38.81
C ASP A 598 -19.87 -18.47 -38.86
N ASN A 599 -19.50 -19.07 -37.72
CA ASN A 599 -19.06 -20.48 -37.65
C ASN A 599 -17.92 -20.82 -38.63
N ASP A 600 -16.98 -19.89 -38.79
CA ASP A 600 -15.88 -19.89 -39.74
C ASP A 600 -16.31 -20.02 -41.22
N LYS A 601 -17.58 -19.72 -41.53
CA LYS A 601 -18.09 -19.73 -42.91
C LYS A 601 -17.70 -18.44 -43.61
N GLY A 602 -16.95 -18.57 -44.70
CA GLY A 602 -16.59 -17.44 -45.56
C GLY A 602 -15.34 -16.66 -45.13
N VAL A 603 -14.69 -17.06 -44.03
CA VAL A 603 -13.37 -16.56 -43.64
C VAL A 603 -12.30 -17.58 -44.02
N VAL A 604 -11.28 -17.14 -44.74
CA VAL A 604 -10.08 -17.96 -45.02
C VAL A 604 -8.94 -17.43 -44.16
N TYR A 605 -8.54 -18.22 -43.17
CA TYR A 605 -7.42 -17.86 -42.31
C TYR A 605 -6.09 -18.05 -43.04
N THR A 606 -5.25 -17.01 -43.05
CA THR A 606 -3.90 -17.02 -43.63
C THR A 606 -2.83 -17.21 -42.56
N HIS A 607 -3.06 -16.69 -41.34
CA HIS A 607 -2.09 -16.67 -40.22
C HIS A 607 -0.69 -16.23 -40.64
N LYS A 608 -0.59 -15.30 -41.58
CA LYS A 608 0.67 -14.85 -42.16
C LYS A 608 1.39 -13.97 -41.15
N ASP A 609 2.61 -14.35 -40.77
CA ASP A 609 3.46 -13.55 -39.90
C ASP A 609 3.96 -12.31 -40.65
N LEU A 610 3.71 -11.14 -40.07
CA LEU A 610 4.11 -9.83 -40.59
C LEU A 610 5.07 -9.11 -39.63
N THR A 611 5.61 -9.80 -38.62
CA THR A 611 6.41 -9.18 -37.55
C THR A 611 7.68 -8.51 -38.09
N GLN A 612 8.31 -9.07 -39.12
CA GLN A 612 9.50 -8.48 -39.77
C GLN A 612 9.19 -7.33 -40.73
N GLN A 613 7.92 -6.98 -40.92
CA GLN A 613 7.46 -5.91 -41.83
C GLN A 613 6.96 -4.68 -41.05
N ALA A 614 7.22 -4.62 -39.75
CA ALA A 614 6.78 -3.57 -38.83
C ALA A 614 7.80 -2.43 -38.73
#